data_AF-N6Z8T9-F1
#
_entry.id   AF-N6Z8T9-F1
#
_cell.length_a   1.000
_cell.length_b   1.000
_cell.length_c   1.000
_cell.angle_alpha   90.00
_cell.angle_beta   90.00
_cell.angle_gamma   90.00
#
_symmetry.space_group_name_H-M   'P 1'
#
loop_
_entity.id
_entity.type
_entity.pdbx_description
1 polymer ?
#
loop_
_entity_poly.entity_id
_entity_poly.type
_entity_poly.pdbx_seq_one_letter_code
_entity_poly.pdbx_strand_id
1 'polypeptide(L)'
;MNNEIEHLVATIDAHPEPLHADYTAEVRALVRIGLPALPAVLPLLMAEAELTRLRAQRVLEGVTRAWAAEHAAAAPQRAWEALWQAHGAYDWRAPAA
;
A
#
# COMPACT_ATOMS: atom_id res chain seq x y z
N MET A 1 -0.42 -14.35 13.03
CA MET A 1 -0.17 -13.10 12.28
C MET A 1 -0.02 -13.37 10.78
N ASN A 2 0.84 -14.30 10.33
CA ASN A 2 0.95 -14.62 8.90
C ASN A 2 -0.40 -15.01 8.24
N ASN A 3 -1.19 -15.90 8.85
CA ASN A 3 -2.49 -16.29 8.30
C ASN A 3 -3.48 -15.12 8.13
N GLU A 4 -3.38 -14.06 8.95
CA GLU A 4 -4.24 -12.88 8.82
C GLU A 4 -3.79 -12.01 7.64
N ILE A 5 -2.49 -11.72 7.53
CA ILE A 5 -1.94 -10.95 6.41
C ILE A 5 -2.21 -11.67 5.08
N GLU A 6 -1.96 -12.98 5.03
CA GLU A 6 -2.22 -13.81 3.85
C GLU A 6 -3.70 -13.76 3.44
N HIS A 7 -4.61 -13.84 4.40
CA HIS A 7 -6.05 -13.73 4.13
C HIS A 7 -6.41 -12.35 3.59
N LEU A 8 -5.96 -11.27 4.25
CA LEU A 8 -6.24 -9.89 3.83
C LEU A 8 -5.68 -9.58 2.44
N VAL A 9 -4.50 -10.10 2.11
CA VAL A 9 -3.89 -9.98 0.78
C VAL A 9 -4.70 -10.76 -0.26
N ALA A 10 -5.12 -11.99 0.07
CA ALA A 10 -5.95 -12.80 -0.83
C ALA A 10 -7.33 -12.20 -1.10
N THR A 11 -7.87 -11.42 -0.16
CA THR A 11 -9.18 -10.76 -0.27
C THR A 11 -9.08 -9.25 -0.44
N ILE A 12 -7.93 -8.71 -0.84
CA ILE A 12 -7.69 -7.26 -0.92
C ILE A 12 -8.71 -6.54 -1.81
N ASP A 13 -9.29 -7.27 -2.77
CA ASP A 13 -10.25 -6.75 -3.74
C ASP A 13 -11.73 -7.01 -3.43
N ALA A 14 -12.04 -7.79 -2.38
CA ALA A 14 -13.36 -8.39 -2.18
C ALA A 14 -14.48 -7.38 -1.86
N HIS A 15 -14.16 -6.31 -1.12
CA HIS A 15 -15.17 -5.38 -0.59
C HIS A 15 -14.76 -3.91 -0.84
N PRO A 16 -14.87 -3.40 -2.09
CA PRO A 16 -14.65 -1.99 -2.38
C PRO A 16 -15.52 -1.09 -1.51
N GLU A 17 -14.92 -0.04 -0.97
CA GLU A 17 -15.69 0.98 -0.29
C GLU A 17 -16.57 1.75 -1.29
N PRO A 18 -17.83 2.06 -0.92
CA PRO A 18 -18.68 2.90 -1.76
C PRO A 18 -17.96 4.22 -2.09
N LEU A 19 -17.87 4.53 -3.39
CA LEU A 19 -17.25 5.75 -3.93
C LEU A 19 -15.72 5.86 -3.76
N HIS A 20 -15.05 4.84 -3.23
CA HIS A 20 -13.59 4.80 -3.04
C HIS A 20 -13.02 3.46 -3.51
N ALA A 21 -12.89 3.30 -4.84
CA ALA A 21 -12.43 2.04 -5.43
C ALA A 21 -11.01 1.62 -4.98
N ASP A 22 -10.19 2.58 -4.57
CA ASP A 22 -8.82 2.40 -4.07
C ASP A 22 -8.74 1.89 -2.64
N TYR A 23 -9.86 1.84 -1.90
CA TYR A 23 -9.92 1.32 -0.54
C TYR A 23 -10.90 0.16 -0.40
N THR A 24 -10.49 -0.79 0.44
CA THR A 24 -11.29 -1.86 1.01
C THR A 24 -11.02 -1.93 2.51
N ALA A 25 -11.84 -2.67 3.26
CA ALA A 25 -11.58 -2.92 4.67
C ALA A 25 -10.20 -3.57 4.88
N GLU A 26 -9.81 -4.42 3.94
CA GLU A 26 -8.54 -5.14 3.89
C GLU A 26 -7.35 -4.20 3.68
N VAL A 27 -7.46 -3.23 2.77
CA VAL A 27 -6.44 -2.18 2.60
C VAL A 27 -6.21 -1.43 3.92
N ARG A 28 -7.28 -1.04 4.63
CA ARG A 28 -7.15 -0.35 5.92
C ARG A 28 -6.54 -1.23 7.00
N ALA A 29 -6.91 -2.51 7.03
CA ALA A 29 -6.36 -3.47 7.97
C ALA A 29 -4.85 -3.67 7.74
N LEU A 30 -4.42 -3.85 6.48
CA LEU A 30 -3.01 -3.98 6.11
C LEU A 30 -2.20 -2.73 6.47
N VAL A 31 -2.75 -1.52 6.23
CA VAL A 31 -2.11 -0.27 6.68
C VAL A 31 -1.95 -0.24 8.20
N ARG A 32 -2.96 -0.68 8.95
CA ARG A 32 -2.91 -0.73 10.43
C ARG A 32 -1.89 -1.74 10.95
N ILE A 33 -1.70 -2.87 10.25
CA ILE A 33 -0.68 -3.86 10.58
C ILE A 33 0.73 -3.26 10.40
N GLY A 34 0.93 -2.39 9.41
CA GLY A 34 2.19 -1.66 9.23
C GLY A 34 3.26 -2.46 8.48
N LEU A 35 4.53 -2.24 8.82
CA LEU A 35 5.69 -2.87 8.16
C LEU A 35 5.58 -4.40 7.98
N PRO A 36 5.07 -5.19 8.95
CA PRO A 36 4.93 -6.63 8.79
C PRO A 36 4.06 -7.07 7.60
N ALA A 37 3.14 -6.23 7.11
CA ALA A 37 2.30 -6.55 5.95
C ALA A 37 3.02 -6.40 4.61
N LEU A 38 4.06 -5.57 4.54
CA LEU A 38 4.69 -5.18 3.27
C LEU A 38 5.24 -6.37 2.44
N PRO A 39 5.91 -7.38 3.02
CA PRO A 39 6.42 -8.50 2.23
C PRO A 39 5.36 -9.23 1.41
N ALA A 40 4.13 -9.33 1.93
CA ALA A 40 3.01 -9.99 1.22
C ALA A 40 2.31 -9.05 0.22
N VAL A 41 2.38 -7.73 0.44
CA VAL A 41 1.72 -6.72 -0.38
C VAL A 41 2.56 -6.31 -1.59
N LEU A 42 3.88 -6.22 -1.45
CA LEU A 42 4.78 -5.75 -2.51
C LEU A 42 4.62 -6.50 -3.85
N PRO A 43 4.43 -7.84 -3.89
CA PRO A 43 4.19 -8.54 -5.15
C PRO A 43 2.92 -8.07 -5.89
N LEU A 44 1.91 -7.59 -5.17
CA LEU A 44 0.66 -7.11 -5.78
C LEU A 44 0.81 -5.81 -6.57
N LEU A 45 1.91 -5.08 -6.40
CA LEU A 45 2.24 -3.92 -7.26
C LEU A 45 2.47 -4.33 -8.72
N MET A 46 2.69 -5.62 -8.98
CA MET A 46 2.88 -6.21 -10.31
C MET A 46 1.67 -7.03 -10.77
N ALA A 47 0.54 -6.99 -10.05
CA ALA A 47 -0.65 -7.74 -10.42
C ALA A 47 -1.19 -7.28 -11.79
N GLU A 48 -1.79 -8.21 -12.55
CA GLU A 48 -2.39 -7.88 -13.86
C GLU A 48 -3.55 -6.88 -13.71
N ALA A 49 -4.37 -7.06 -12.66
CA ALA A 49 -5.50 -6.21 -12.37
C ALA A 49 -5.07 -4.85 -11.83
N GLU A 50 -5.48 -3.79 -12.54
CA GLU A 50 -5.13 -2.40 -12.23
C GLU A 50 -5.60 -1.96 -10.84
N LEU A 51 -6.81 -2.38 -10.41
CA LEU A 51 -7.32 -2.07 -9.08
C LEU A 51 -6.52 -2.74 -7.96
N THR A 52 -6.02 -3.96 -8.18
CA THR A 52 -5.17 -4.67 -7.21
C THR A 52 -3.86 -3.90 -7.02
N ARG A 53 -3.24 -3.41 -8.10
CA ARG A 53 -2.04 -2.55 -8.02
C ARG A 53 -2.32 -1.26 -7.27
N LEU A 54 -3.43 -0.59 -7.56
CA LEU A 54 -3.86 0.64 -6.86
C LEU A 54 -4.01 0.41 -5.35
N ARG A 55 -4.67 -0.67 -4.95
CA ARG A 55 -4.87 -1.02 -3.54
C ARG A 55 -3.56 -1.37 -2.84
N ALA A 56 -2.68 -2.13 -3.51
CA ALA A 56 -1.34 -2.41 -3.02
C ALA A 56 -0.51 -1.12 -2.84
N GLN A 57 -0.60 -0.18 -3.79
CA GLN A 57 0.02 1.12 -3.68
C GLN A 57 -0.52 1.91 -2.48
N ARG A 58 -1.84 1.90 -2.22
CA ARG A 58 -2.43 2.56 -1.04
C ARG A 58 -1.93 1.99 0.27
N VAL A 59 -1.73 0.67 0.33
CA VAL A 59 -1.12 0.04 1.51
C VAL A 59 0.32 0.51 1.68
N LEU A 60 1.14 0.45 0.63
CA LEU A 60 2.53 0.89 0.69
C LEU A 60 2.64 2.37 1.09
N GLU A 61 1.79 3.23 0.50
CA GLU A 61 1.70 4.65 0.84
C GLU A 61 1.37 4.84 2.32
N GLY A 62 0.29 4.23 2.82
CA GLY A 62 -0.15 4.38 4.20
C GLY A 62 0.90 3.91 5.22
N VAL A 63 1.51 2.75 4.98
CA VAL A 63 2.53 2.18 5.88
C VAL A 63 3.80 3.04 5.89
N THR A 64 4.30 3.45 4.72
CA THR A 64 5.56 4.22 4.64
C THR A 64 5.40 5.66 5.12
N ARG A 65 4.21 6.27 4.94
CA ARG A 65 3.88 7.57 5.52
C ARG A 65 3.85 7.52 7.04
N ALA A 66 3.19 6.51 7.62
CA ALA A 66 3.16 6.32 9.06
C ALA A 66 4.57 6.12 9.62
N TRP A 67 5.37 5.26 8.99
CA TRP A 67 6.76 5.04 9.39
C TRP A 67 7.60 6.33 9.31
N ALA A 68 7.49 7.10 8.22
CA ALA A 68 8.22 8.35 8.07
C ALA A 68 7.80 9.40 9.10
N ALA A 69 6.52 9.46 9.48
CA ALA A 69 6.04 10.36 10.52
C ALA A 69 6.67 10.06 11.90
N GLU A 70 7.00 8.80 12.16
CA GLU A 70 7.64 8.36 13.41
C GLU A 70 9.18 8.48 13.38
N HIS A 71 9.81 8.37 12.22
CA HIS A 71 11.27 8.17 12.11
C HIS A 71 12.03 9.30 11.42
N ALA A 72 11.37 10.10 10.56
CA ALA A 72 12.05 11.21 9.91
C ALA A 72 12.17 12.40 10.87
N ALA A 73 13.32 13.08 10.81
CA ALA A 73 13.52 14.37 11.47
C ALA A 73 12.64 15.45 10.80
N ALA A 74 12.90 16.73 11.09
CA ALA A 74 12.12 17.88 10.62
C ALA A 74 11.56 17.73 9.19
N ALA A 75 10.25 18.00 9.04
CA ALA A 75 9.46 17.87 7.81
C ALA A 75 9.32 16.42 7.25
N PRO A 76 8.77 15.48 8.04
CA PRO A 76 8.63 14.06 7.66
C PRO A 76 7.84 13.84 6.36
N GLN A 77 6.75 14.59 6.16
CA GLN A 77 5.92 14.50 4.96
C GLN A 77 6.73 14.84 3.69
N ARG A 78 7.53 15.90 3.73
CA ARG A 78 8.35 16.32 2.59
C ARG A 78 9.47 15.31 2.29
N ALA A 79 10.09 14.76 3.33
CA ALA A 79 11.10 13.73 3.19
C ALA A 79 10.52 12.46 2.55
N TRP A 80 9.33 12.04 3.01
CA TRP A 80 8.61 10.90 2.44
C TRP A 80 8.22 11.15 0.97
N GLU A 81 7.66 12.31 0.65
CA GLU A 81 7.30 12.67 -0.73
C GLU A 81 8.51 12.62 -1.67
N ALA A 82 9.66 13.14 -1.24
CA ALA A 82 10.88 13.09 -2.02
C ALA A 82 11.34 11.65 -2.30
N LEU A 83 11.30 10.77 -1.28
CA LEU A 83 11.61 9.36 -1.45
C LEU A 83 10.62 8.66 -2.39
N TRP A 84 9.32 8.88 -2.19
CA TRP A 84 8.26 8.31 -3.01
C TRP A 84 8.48 8.63 -4.50
N GLN A 85 8.76 9.89 -4.83
CA GLN A 85 9.03 10.33 -6.20
C GLN A 85 10.35 9.76 -6.75
N ALA A 86 11.41 9.72 -5.94
CA ALA A 86 12.71 9.17 -6.35
C ALA A 86 12.63 7.67 -6.73
N HIS A 87 11.64 6.94 -6.20
CA HIS A 87 11.38 5.53 -6.49
C HIS A 87 10.27 5.31 -7.54
N GLY A 88 9.92 6.35 -8.33
CA GLY A 88 8.97 6.23 -9.43
C GLY A 88 7.49 6.25 -9.00
N ALA A 89 7.22 6.70 -7.78
CA ALA A 89 5.88 6.88 -7.22
C ALA A 89 4.97 5.65 -7.21
N TYR A 90 5.53 4.46 -7.49
CA TYR A 90 4.83 3.18 -7.56
C TYR A 90 3.53 3.27 -8.37
N ASP A 91 3.55 3.98 -9.50
CA ASP A 91 2.34 4.30 -10.28
C ASP A 91 1.61 3.02 -10.74
N TRP A 92 0.46 2.76 -10.12
CA TRP A 92 -0.44 1.65 -10.43
C TRP A 92 -0.91 1.60 -11.90
N ARG A 93 -0.84 2.71 -12.64
CA ARG A 93 -1.16 2.76 -14.08
C ARG A 93 0.00 2.39 -14.98
N ALA A 94 1.22 2.28 -14.43
CA ALA A 94 2.33 1.78 -15.20
C ALA A 94 2.02 0.34 -15.66
N PRO A 95 2.39 -0.04 -16.90
CA PRO A 95 2.22 -1.41 -17.36
C PRO A 95 2.99 -2.37 -16.44
N ALA A 96 2.42 -3.57 -16.21
CA ALA A 96 3.17 -4.65 -15.58
C ALA A 96 4.43 -4.93 -16.42
N ALA A 97 5.59 -4.97 -15.76
CA ALA A 97 6.91 -5.17 -16.37
C ALA A 97 7.09 -6.60 -16.91
#